data_AF-A0A816I579-F1
#
_entry.id   AF-A0A816I579-F1
#
_cell.length_a   1.000
_cell.length_b   1.000
_cell.length_c   1.000
_cell.angle_alpha   90.00
_cell.angle_beta   90.00
_cell.angle_gamma   90.00
#
_symmetry.space_group_name_H-M   'P 1'
#
loop_
_entity.id
_entity.type
_entity.pdbx_description
1 polymer ?
#
loop_
_entity_poly.entity_id
_entity_poly.type
_entity_poly.pdbx_seq_one_letter_code
_entity_poly.pdbx_strand_id
1 'polypeptide(L)'
;MYLPQEVKVVLCLYFICLMMDITSKRKAVSETLIKGTGTAAFYSASDETVHSPRLSCVGDKRKRNEHDGSNGVSGGLKFNDFEKLRKEVNFLVGQTWALYDQVDGMPRLYARIRKVSIPSFGLRITHLEPDPDDEREMLWFEQDLPVSAGQFRLGKNENMKDCSMFSHVIHCKEGGNTGHLTVSPRKGETWALFKNWDIINWSSEPDSHGSYKYDIVEILSDTTDGADGVSVAFLHKAKGFASVFFRMGTGDDSDIIQILPQNIYQFSHMIPSFKLTGFEAKGLPKDAYELDQAALPATTVQEKAVPSHLIPVPKPEVIKTGQFWAFGGNYDDTPRYYGRIQKITVTQTFEQTAETKVHVCRLKATSFPQNVIKWKDKSMPVGCGTFSMHKNCSTLYPQHLTHQIFPQTSMDGNEFTILPKVGQLWVIYRLWAPHFGVGALDEHCLDFDMVQVLDDAFNYKVLALEQVLVTSEEKNKFFRAAKSRPSYCYDEDGPGVIFTIPQSKMLRFSHPIPASRVTKEVDGEMIVLSEVDNKALPYGW
;
A
#
# COMPACT_ATOMS: atom_id res chain seq x y z
N MET A 1 -34.51 48.04 3.48
CA MET A 1 -35.93 47.77 3.80
C MET A 1 -36.05 47.74 5.31
N TYR A 2 -36.73 48.72 5.91
CA TYR A 2 -36.93 48.77 7.36
C TYR A 2 -38.07 47.82 7.74
N LEU A 3 -37.77 46.78 8.53
CA LEU A 3 -38.79 45.89 9.09
C LEU A 3 -39.74 46.70 10.02
N PRO A 4 -41.06 46.54 9.89
CA PRO A 4 -42.03 47.26 10.70
C PRO A 4 -41.85 46.95 12.20
N GLN A 5 -42.15 47.94 13.02
CA GLN A 5 -41.86 47.95 14.47
C GLN A 5 -42.53 46.79 15.22
N GLU A 6 -43.66 46.28 14.72
CA GLU A 6 -44.36 45.11 15.25
C GLU A 6 -43.57 43.80 15.06
N VAL A 7 -42.84 43.64 13.95
CA VAL A 7 -42.04 42.44 13.69
C VAL A 7 -40.80 42.40 14.60
N LYS A 8 -40.23 43.57 14.93
CA LYS A 8 -39.12 43.66 15.89
C LYS A 8 -39.54 43.29 17.31
N VAL A 9 -40.77 43.62 17.71
CA VAL A 9 -41.31 43.27 19.03
C VAL A 9 -41.58 41.77 19.12
N VAL A 10 -42.11 41.15 18.05
CA VAL A 10 -42.31 39.70 17.99
C VAL A 10 -40.99 38.93 18.02
N LEU A 11 -39.97 39.38 17.28
CA LEU A 11 -38.62 38.79 17.36
C LEU A 11 -37.98 38.97 18.74
N CYS A 12 -38.11 40.14 19.37
CA CYS A 12 -37.61 40.35 20.74
C CYS A 12 -38.30 39.43 21.76
N LEU A 13 -39.62 39.26 21.67
CA LEU A 13 -40.36 38.36 22.57
C LEU A 13 -39.98 36.89 22.32
N TYR A 14 -39.74 36.50 21.07
CA TYR A 14 -39.26 35.15 20.73
C TYR A 14 -37.87 34.89 21.31
N PHE A 15 -36.95 35.85 21.22
CA PHE A 15 -35.61 35.77 21.82
C PHE A 15 -35.64 35.73 23.36
N ILE A 16 -36.53 36.50 24.00
CA ILE A 16 -36.67 36.48 25.46
C ILE A 16 -37.23 35.14 25.93
N CYS A 17 -38.24 34.58 25.24
CA CYS A 17 -38.76 33.25 25.54
C CYS A 17 -37.69 32.16 25.37
N LEU A 18 -36.87 32.22 24.31
CA LEU A 18 -35.79 31.26 24.08
C LEU A 18 -34.72 31.33 25.19
N MET A 19 -34.35 32.54 25.64
CA MET A 19 -33.37 32.74 26.71
C MET A 19 -33.90 32.28 28.08
N MET A 20 -35.19 32.47 28.35
CA MET A 20 -35.81 31.96 29.59
C MET A 20 -35.86 30.43 29.62
N ASP A 21 -36.07 29.78 28.47
CA ASP A 21 -36.12 28.32 28.34
C ASP A 21 -34.71 27.69 28.48
N ILE A 22 -33.68 28.34 27.94
CA ILE A 22 -32.26 27.95 28.11
C ILE A 22 -31.81 28.08 29.57
N THR A 23 -32.22 29.16 30.25
CA THR A 23 -31.87 29.39 31.67
C THR A 23 -32.58 28.40 32.59
N SER A 24 -33.82 28.02 32.25
CA SER A 24 -34.60 27.01 32.97
C SER A 24 -33.98 25.60 32.82
N LYS A 25 -33.55 25.22 31.61
CA LYS A 25 -32.87 23.95 31.35
C LYS A 25 -31.49 23.86 32.02
N ARG A 26 -30.72 24.95 32.08
CA ARG A 26 -29.44 25.00 32.81
C ARG A 26 -29.61 24.84 34.33
N LYS A 27 -30.72 25.31 34.90
CA LYS A 27 -31.02 25.16 36.34
C LYS A 27 -31.47 23.73 36.68
N ALA A 28 -32.23 23.08 35.80
CA ALA A 28 -32.66 21.69 35.97
C ALA A 28 -31.47 20.70 35.94
N VAL A 29 -30.44 20.98 35.13
CA VAL A 29 -29.21 20.16 35.05
C VAL A 29 -28.29 20.38 36.26
N SER A 30 -28.24 21.58 36.84
CA SER A 30 -27.41 21.81 38.04
C SER A 30 -28.05 21.26 39.33
N GLU A 31 -29.38 21.24 39.43
CA GLU A 31 -30.09 20.67 40.59
C GLU A 31 -30.08 19.13 40.59
N THR A 32 -29.95 18.46 39.43
CA THR A 32 -29.83 17.00 39.34
C THR A 32 -28.44 16.46 39.69
N LEU A 33 -27.42 17.33 39.82
CA LEU A 33 -26.05 16.92 40.16
C LEU A 33 -25.75 16.88 41.68
N ILE A 34 -26.68 17.32 42.55
CA ILE A 34 -26.40 17.51 43.99
C ILE A 34 -27.04 16.46 44.92
N LYS A 35 -27.84 15.50 44.43
CA LYS A 35 -28.46 14.49 45.32
C LYS A 35 -28.32 13.05 44.82
N GLY A 36 -27.38 12.31 45.42
CA GLY A 36 -27.30 10.87 45.33
C GLY A 36 -26.61 10.25 46.54
N THR A 37 -27.38 9.90 47.58
CA THR A 37 -27.01 8.88 48.58
C THR A 37 -28.24 8.04 48.94
N GLY A 38 -28.08 6.70 49.00
CA GLY A 38 -28.96 5.82 49.80
C GLY A 38 -29.93 4.85 49.07
N THR A 39 -29.45 3.61 48.87
CA THR A 39 -30.09 2.28 49.00
C THR A 39 -31.63 2.03 49.01
N ALA A 40 -32.04 1.11 48.13
CA ALA A 40 -32.87 -0.12 48.30
C ALA A 40 -34.44 -0.13 48.28
N ALA A 41 -34.96 -0.91 47.30
CA ALA A 41 -36.03 -1.94 47.35
C ALA A 41 -37.55 -1.62 47.20
N PHE A 42 -38.09 -2.08 46.05
CA PHE A 42 -39.40 -2.70 45.69
C PHE A 42 -40.76 -2.07 46.08
N TYR A 43 -41.59 -1.69 45.08
CA TYR A 43 -42.77 -2.42 44.55
C TYR A 43 -43.45 -1.65 43.39
N SER A 44 -44.14 -2.37 42.51
CA SER A 44 -44.65 -2.03 41.18
C SER A 44 -46.02 -1.34 41.12
N ALA A 45 -46.23 -0.41 40.17
CA ALA A 45 -47.43 -0.35 39.29
C ALA A 45 -47.24 0.70 38.14
N SER A 46 -47.35 0.20 36.89
CA SER A 46 -47.89 0.75 35.63
C SER A 46 -48.54 2.15 35.62
N ASP A 47 -48.54 2.99 34.57
CA ASP A 47 -48.02 2.99 33.19
C ASP A 47 -48.17 4.45 32.69
N GLU A 48 -47.23 4.97 31.90
CA GLU A 48 -47.48 5.82 30.72
C GLU A 48 -46.15 6.36 30.15
N THR A 49 -45.99 6.09 28.86
CA THR A 49 -44.76 6.09 28.08
C THR A 49 -44.47 7.43 27.40
N VAL A 50 -43.23 7.93 27.54
CA VAL A 50 -42.55 8.73 26.50
C VAL A 50 -41.26 7.99 26.14
N HIS A 51 -41.24 7.40 24.94
CA HIS A 51 -40.15 6.56 24.46
C HIS A 51 -38.91 7.39 24.09
N SER A 52 -37.81 7.20 24.83
CA SER A 52 -36.45 7.36 24.31
C SER A 52 -35.97 6.02 23.76
N PRO A 53 -35.38 5.92 22.54
CA PRO A 53 -34.87 4.64 22.07
C PRO A 53 -33.60 4.26 22.84
N ARG A 54 -33.61 3.04 23.36
CA ARG A 54 -32.52 2.37 24.05
C ARG A 54 -31.48 1.90 23.03
N LEU A 55 -30.20 2.20 23.24
CA LEU A 55 -29.11 1.41 22.64
C LEU A 55 -29.05 0.07 23.38
N SER A 56 -29.76 -0.94 22.87
CA SER A 56 -29.64 -2.32 23.33
C SER A 56 -28.71 -3.09 22.39
N CYS A 57 -27.59 -3.57 22.94
CA CYS A 57 -26.64 -4.45 22.29
C CYS A 57 -27.25 -5.85 22.13
N VAL A 58 -28.08 -6.06 21.10
CA VAL A 58 -28.42 -7.38 20.57
C VAL A 58 -28.35 -7.27 19.06
N GLY A 59 -27.23 -7.72 18.51
CA GLY A 59 -26.94 -7.62 17.08
C GLY A 59 -27.86 -8.50 16.26
N ASP A 60 -28.58 -7.87 15.33
CA ASP A 60 -29.21 -8.59 14.24
C ASP A 60 -28.14 -8.85 13.17
N LYS A 61 -27.88 -10.12 12.91
CA LYS A 61 -26.78 -10.58 12.07
C LYS A 61 -27.10 -10.28 10.60
N ARG A 62 -26.43 -9.30 10.00
CA ARG A 62 -26.09 -9.43 8.58
C ARG A 62 -25.02 -10.52 8.49
N LYS A 63 -25.44 -11.74 8.10
CA LYS A 63 -24.53 -12.80 7.66
C LYS A 63 -23.60 -12.20 6.61
N ARG A 64 -22.31 -12.10 6.92
CA ARG A 64 -21.27 -12.03 5.89
C ARG A 64 -21.37 -13.35 5.14
N ASN A 65 -21.61 -13.29 3.84
CA ASN A 65 -21.69 -14.48 3.00
C ASN A 65 -20.40 -15.29 3.15
N GLU A 66 -20.46 -16.40 3.90
CA GLU A 66 -19.75 -17.61 3.53
C GLU A 66 -20.48 -18.16 2.30
N HIS A 67 -20.09 -17.70 1.11
CA HIS A 67 -20.40 -18.36 -0.14
C HIS A 67 -19.12 -18.49 -0.95
N ASP A 68 -18.69 -19.74 -0.97
CA ASP A 68 -18.19 -20.47 -2.13
C ASP A 68 -18.66 -19.87 -3.48
N GLY A 69 -17.74 -19.87 -4.45
CA GLY A 69 -17.92 -19.60 -5.88
C GLY A 69 -19.12 -18.79 -6.40
N SER A 70 -18.79 -17.66 -7.06
CA SER A 70 -19.47 -17.07 -8.23
C SER A 70 -20.34 -15.82 -8.03
N ASN A 71 -19.81 -14.74 -8.63
CA ASN A 71 -20.43 -13.59 -9.30
C ASN A 71 -21.15 -12.49 -8.50
N GLY A 72 -20.50 -11.32 -8.49
CA GLY A 72 -21.21 -10.04 -8.49
C GLY A 72 -20.55 -8.80 -7.89
N VAL A 73 -19.22 -8.62 -7.87
CA VAL A 73 -18.59 -7.34 -7.46
C VAL A 73 -17.29 -7.09 -8.25
N SER A 74 -17.24 -5.97 -8.99
CA SER A 74 -16.10 -5.37 -9.74
C SER A 74 -14.75 -6.13 -9.65
N GLY A 75 -14.48 -6.97 -10.66
CA GLY A 75 -13.25 -7.78 -10.79
C GLY A 75 -12.02 -6.97 -11.23
N GLY A 76 -11.65 -5.94 -10.48
CA GLY A 76 -10.43 -5.17 -10.71
C GLY A 76 -9.22 -5.71 -9.92
N LEU A 77 -8.01 -5.33 -10.34
CA LEU A 77 -6.76 -5.69 -9.65
C LEU A 77 -6.66 -5.04 -8.26
N LYS A 78 -6.07 -5.77 -7.30
CA LYS A 78 -5.75 -5.35 -5.92
C LYS A 78 -4.25 -5.55 -5.63
N PHE A 79 -3.64 -4.70 -4.82
CA PHE A 79 -2.19 -4.70 -4.56
C PHE A 79 -1.84 -4.88 -3.07
N ASN A 80 -2.74 -4.53 -2.16
CA ASN A 80 -2.55 -4.57 -0.72
C ASN A 80 -3.67 -5.33 -0.01
N ASP A 81 -3.32 -5.96 1.12
CA ASP A 81 -4.27 -6.68 1.98
C ASP A 81 -4.47 -5.90 3.29
N PHE A 82 -5.46 -5.01 3.28
CA PHE A 82 -5.79 -4.17 4.44
C PHE A 82 -6.33 -4.96 5.63
N GLU A 83 -6.85 -6.18 5.42
CA GLU A 83 -7.38 -7.03 6.50
C GLU A 83 -6.26 -7.47 7.47
N LYS A 84 -5.02 -7.57 6.97
CA LYS A 84 -3.86 -7.87 7.82
C LYS A 84 -3.66 -6.84 8.93
N LEU A 85 -4.09 -5.60 8.74
CA LEU A 85 -3.97 -4.53 9.74
C LEU A 85 -4.97 -4.69 10.89
N ARG A 86 -6.11 -5.36 10.65
CA ARG A 86 -7.21 -5.55 11.61
C ARG A 86 -7.08 -6.80 12.48
N LYS A 87 -5.99 -7.55 12.35
CA LYS A 87 -5.78 -8.77 13.14
C LYS A 87 -5.55 -8.43 14.61
N GLU A 88 -6.06 -9.29 15.49
CA GLU A 88 -5.99 -9.17 16.96
C GLU A 88 -4.57 -8.84 17.48
N VAL A 89 -3.54 -9.39 16.84
CA VAL A 89 -2.12 -9.18 17.19
C VAL A 89 -1.64 -7.72 17.04
N ASN A 90 -2.34 -6.90 16.25
CA ASN A 90 -1.93 -5.52 15.97
C ASN A 90 -2.51 -4.48 16.94
N PHE A 91 -3.44 -4.88 17.81
CA PHE A 91 -4.07 -3.99 18.78
C PHE A 91 -3.10 -3.70 19.92
N LEU A 92 -2.83 -2.41 20.17
CA LEU A 92 -1.94 -1.96 21.24
C LEU A 92 -2.67 -0.98 22.18
N VAL A 93 -2.35 -1.08 23.47
CA VAL A 93 -2.86 -0.16 24.49
C VAL A 93 -2.42 1.28 24.16
N GLY A 94 -3.36 2.22 24.27
CA GLY A 94 -3.14 3.64 24.03
C GLY A 94 -3.51 4.11 22.63
N GLN A 95 -3.62 3.21 21.64
CA GLN A 95 -4.04 3.55 20.28
C GLN A 95 -5.48 4.04 20.24
N THR A 96 -5.77 4.96 19.32
CA THR A 96 -7.13 5.33 18.93
C THR A 96 -7.45 4.74 17.58
N TRP A 97 -8.61 4.12 17.45
CA TRP A 97 -9.07 3.45 16.24
C TRP A 97 -10.36 4.07 15.73
N ALA A 98 -10.53 4.05 14.41
CA ALA A 98 -11.79 4.27 13.73
C ALA A 98 -12.64 3.00 13.69
N LEU A 99 -13.94 3.19 13.86
CA LEU A 99 -14.94 2.13 13.92
C LEU A 99 -16.07 2.46 12.93
N TYR A 100 -16.59 1.42 12.31
CA TYR A 100 -17.72 1.52 11.39
C TYR A 100 -19.00 1.88 12.13
N ASP A 101 -19.70 2.91 11.68
CA ASP A 101 -21.03 3.23 12.19
C ASP A 101 -22.12 2.36 11.57
N GLN A 102 -23.34 2.57 12.04
CA GLN A 102 -24.53 1.82 11.60
C GLN A 102 -25.36 2.55 10.54
N VAL A 103 -25.00 3.78 10.17
CA VAL A 103 -25.79 4.63 9.27
C VAL A 103 -25.59 4.19 7.82
N ASP A 104 -24.36 4.25 7.33
CA ASP A 104 -23.98 3.77 5.99
C ASP A 104 -22.73 2.86 6.03
N GLY A 105 -22.25 2.49 7.23
CA GLY A 105 -21.14 1.58 7.40
C GLY A 105 -19.77 2.21 7.17
N MET A 106 -19.65 3.54 7.26
CA MET A 106 -18.38 4.25 7.12
C MET A 106 -17.65 4.38 8.48
N PRO A 107 -16.30 4.48 8.49
CA PRO A 107 -15.51 4.46 9.72
C PRO A 107 -15.44 5.83 10.41
N ARG A 108 -16.57 6.29 10.98
CA ARG A 108 -16.72 7.65 11.54
C ARG A 108 -16.69 7.72 13.07
N LEU A 109 -16.84 6.58 13.74
CA LEU A 109 -16.78 6.51 15.20
C LEU A 109 -15.33 6.28 15.65
N TYR A 110 -14.96 6.77 16.84
CA TYR A 110 -13.60 6.62 17.35
C TYR A 110 -13.57 6.02 18.75
N ALA A 111 -12.58 5.19 19.03
CA ALA A 111 -12.38 4.63 20.37
C ALA A 111 -10.90 4.43 20.70
N ARG A 112 -10.55 4.70 21.95
CA ARG A 112 -9.20 4.50 22.49
C ARG A 112 -9.08 3.16 23.21
N ILE A 113 -8.06 2.39 22.86
CA ILE A 113 -7.76 1.12 23.52
C ILE A 113 -7.16 1.39 24.91
N ARG A 114 -7.83 0.92 25.95
CA ARG A 114 -7.37 1.01 27.35
C ARG A 114 -6.68 -0.25 27.82
N LYS A 115 -7.07 -1.41 27.31
CA LYS A 115 -6.49 -2.69 27.67
C LYS A 115 -6.66 -3.70 26.55
N VAL A 116 -5.64 -4.53 26.36
CA VAL A 116 -5.67 -5.74 25.53
C VAL A 116 -5.45 -6.93 26.46
N SER A 117 -6.30 -7.95 26.37
CA SER A 117 -6.24 -9.16 27.21
C SER A 117 -5.89 -10.37 26.35
N ILE A 118 -4.97 -11.22 26.82
CA ILE A 118 -4.45 -12.44 26.16
C ILE A 118 -4.27 -13.50 27.26
N PRO A 119 -4.48 -14.83 27.04
CA PRO A 119 -4.71 -15.53 25.76
C PRO A 119 -6.14 -15.50 25.25
N SER A 120 -7.14 -15.26 26.10
CA SER A 120 -8.50 -15.00 25.65
C SER A 120 -8.59 -13.55 25.17
N PHE A 121 -8.50 -13.34 23.85
CA PHE A 121 -8.51 -12.01 23.26
C PHE A 121 -9.72 -11.19 23.75
N GLY A 122 -9.46 -9.94 24.12
CA GLY A 122 -10.49 -9.01 24.54
C GLY A 122 -9.93 -7.60 24.71
N LEU A 123 -10.72 -6.62 24.29
CA LEU A 123 -10.40 -5.21 24.35
C LEU A 123 -11.26 -4.51 25.40
N ARG A 124 -10.64 -3.61 26.16
CA ARG A 124 -11.37 -2.55 26.86
C ARG A 124 -11.10 -1.26 26.13
N ILE A 125 -12.15 -0.62 25.64
CA ILE A 125 -12.07 0.64 24.90
C ILE A 125 -12.80 1.76 25.65
N THR A 126 -12.46 3.00 25.30
CA THR A 126 -13.23 4.20 25.64
C THR A 126 -13.63 4.88 24.34
N HIS A 127 -14.93 5.04 24.10
CA HIS A 127 -15.42 5.78 22.94
C HIS A 127 -15.02 7.25 23.03
N LEU A 128 -14.79 7.89 21.89
CA LEU A 128 -14.62 9.32 21.77
C LEU A 128 -15.96 9.91 21.37
N GLU A 129 -16.41 10.92 22.12
CA GLU A 129 -17.63 11.66 21.85
C GLU A 129 -17.25 13.04 21.28
N PRO A 130 -17.92 13.50 20.21
CA PRO A 130 -17.74 14.87 19.72
C PRO A 130 -17.97 15.89 20.82
N ASP A 131 -17.14 16.93 20.85
CA ASP A 131 -17.19 18.01 21.82
C ASP A 131 -17.13 19.35 21.07
N PRO A 132 -18.23 19.76 20.42
CA PRO A 132 -18.26 20.95 19.57
C PRO A 132 -18.08 22.23 20.38
N ASP A 133 -17.33 23.19 19.84
CA ASP A 133 -17.00 24.44 20.55
C ASP A 133 -17.81 25.66 20.03
N ASP A 134 -18.26 25.63 18.77
CA ASP A 134 -19.01 26.74 18.15
C ASP A 134 -20.50 26.43 17.90
N GLU A 135 -21.32 27.47 17.72
CA GLU A 135 -22.78 27.35 17.55
C GLU A 135 -23.19 26.50 16.34
N ARG A 136 -22.43 26.52 15.24
CA ARG A 136 -22.74 25.72 14.05
C ARG A 136 -22.37 24.26 14.26
N GLU A 137 -21.23 24.00 14.90
CA GLU A 137 -20.81 22.66 15.27
C GLU A 137 -21.77 22.01 16.27
N MET A 138 -22.26 22.80 17.24
CA MET A 138 -23.29 22.37 18.18
C MET A 138 -24.59 22.00 17.46
N LEU A 139 -25.05 22.86 16.55
CA LEU A 139 -26.28 22.58 15.78
C LEU A 139 -26.13 21.31 14.94
N TRP A 140 -25.00 21.12 14.25
CA TRP A 140 -24.72 19.91 13.48
C TRP A 140 -24.77 18.65 14.36
N PHE A 141 -24.15 18.72 15.54
CA PHE A 141 -24.14 17.62 16.50
C PHE A 141 -25.54 17.33 17.07
N GLU A 142 -26.34 18.36 17.39
CA GLU A 142 -27.71 18.20 17.90
C GLU A 142 -28.67 17.56 16.88
N GLN A 143 -28.36 17.63 15.58
CA GLN A 143 -29.10 16.97 14.51
C GLN A 143 -28.62 15.54 14.24
N ASP A 144 -27.81 14.95 15.13
CA ASP A 144 -27.24 13.60 14.99
C ASP A 144 -26.44 13.40 13.68
N LEU A 145 -25.88 14.47 13.13
CA LEU A 145 -25.06 14.38 11.92
C LEU A 145 -23.64 13.87 12.25
N PRO A 146 -22.98 13.11 11.34
CA PRO A 146 -21.68 12.50 11.63
C PRO A 146 -20.58 13.54 11.88
N VAL A 147 -19.74 13.29 12.90
CA VAL A 147 -18.58 14.12 13.24
C VAL A 147 -17.33 13.25 13.33
N SER A 148 -16.37 13.52 12.45
CA SER A 148 -15.15 12.70 12.29
C SER A 148 -13.84 13.49 12.33
N ALA A 149 -13.93 14.81 12.42
CA ALA A 149 -12.79 15.70 12.60
C ALA A 149 -13.22 16.87 13.49
N GLY A 150 -12.31 17.40 14.29
CA GLY A 150 -12.61 18.39 15.33
C GLY A 150 -12.23 17.91 16.72
N GLN A 151 -12.90 18.48 17.73
CA GLN A 151 -12.65 18.17 19.14
C GLN A 151 -13.52 17.01 19.63
N PHE A 152 -12.90 16.16 20.44
CA PHE A 152 -13.51 15.00 21.05
C PHE A 152 -13.14 14.94 22.52
N ARG A 153 -14.02 14.36 23.31
CA ARG A 153 -13.78 13.99 24.71
C ARG A 153 -13.90 12.49 24.90
N LEU A 154 -13.38 12.01 26.01
CA LEU A 154 -13.50 10.60 26.38
C LEU A 154 -14.91 10.31 26.93
N GLY A 155 -15.64 9.45 26.25
CA GLY A 155 -16.98 9.02 26.61
C GLY A 155 -17.01 7.69 27.35
N LYS A 156 -17.98 6.85 26.97
CA LYS A 156 -18.27 5.57 27.65
C LYS A 156 -17.17 4.53 27.46
N ASN A 157 -16.94 3.74 28.50
CA ASN A 157 -16.09 2.55 28.44
C ASN A 157 -16.88 1.33 28.00
N GLU A 158 -16.28 0.49 27.17
CA GLU A 158 -16.88 -0.75 26.69
C GLU A 158 -15.85 -1.89 26.69
N ASN A 159 -16.31 -3.12 26.95
CA ASN A 159 -15.50 -4.32 26.78
C ASN A 159 -15.99 -5.10 25.57
N MET A 160 -15.08 -5.49 24.69
CA MET A 160 -15.40 -6.12 23.41
C MET A 160 -14.50 -7.32 23.16
N LYS A 161 -15.02 -8.32 22.46
CA LYS A 161 -14.26 -9.48 22.00
C LYS A 161 -14.16 -9.56 20.48
N ASP A 162 -15.07 -8.90 19.77
CA ASP A 162 -15.11 -8.86 18.32
C ASP A 162 -14.38 -7.61 17.81
N CYS A 163 -13.47 -7.81 16.86
CA CYS A 163 -12.73 -6.75 16.18
C CYS A 163 -13.34 -6.34 14.83
N SER A 164 -14.44 -6.97 14.39
CA SER A 164 -15.03 -6.73 13.06
C SER A 164 -15.45 -5.28 12.80
N MET A 165 -15.73 -4.51 13.86
CA MET A 165 -16.10 -3.10 13.76
C MET A 165 -14.92 -2.15 13.61
N PHE A 166 -13.68 -2.61 13.83
CA PHE A 166 -12.50 -1.77 13.77
C PHE A 166 -12.02 -1.62 12.33
N SER A 167 -11.87 -0.37 11.90
CA SER A 167 -11.38 -0.05 10.56
C SER A 167 -9.86 0.11 10.55
N HIS A 168 -9.33 1.11 11.24
CA HIS A 168 -7.90 1.45 11.20
C HIS A 168 -7.51 2.33 12.39
N VAL A 169 -6.21 2.47 12.65
CA VAL A 169 -5.67 3.38 13.66
C VAL A 169 -5.73 4.82 13.12
N ILE A 170 -6.17 5.76 13.96
CA ILE A 170 -6.13 7.20 13.67
C ILE A 170 -5.15 7.93 14.59
N HIS A 171 -4.69 9.10 14.14
CA HIS A 171 -3.88 9.98 14.96
C HIS A 171 -4.75 11.05 15.63
N CYS A 172 -4.59 11.23 16.94
CA CYS A 172 -5.23 12.28 17.71
C CYS A 172 -4.16 13.10 18.42
N LYS A 173 -4.30 14.43 18.41
CA LYS A 173 -3.50 15.30 19.27
C LYS A 173 -4.19 15.37 20.64
N GLU A 174 -3.46 15.06 21.69
CA GLU A 174 -3.93 15.32 23.06
C GLU A 174 -3.76 16.82 23.35
N GLY A 175 -4.87 17.51 23.62
CA GLY A 175 -4.83 18.86 24.16
C GLY A 175 -4.33 18.80 25.60
N GLY A 176 -3.38 19.67 25.97
CA GLY A 176 -2.60 19.60 27.22
C GLY A 176 -3.36 19.15 28.50
N ASN A 177 -3.73 20.09 29.37
CA ASN A 177 -4.34 19.77 30.67
C ASN A 177 -5.87 19.56 30.63
N THR A 178 -6.48 19.58 29.44
CA THR A 178 -7.95 19.71 29.30
C THR A 178 -8.66 18.40 28.99
N GLY A 179 -7.93 17.32 28.69
CA GLY A 179 -8.54 16.00 28.45
C GLY A 179 -9.30 15.87 27.11
N HIS A 180 -9.26 16.90 26.26
CA HIS A 180 -9.78 16.86 24.90
C HIS A 180 -8.75 16.25 23.94
N LEU A 181 -9.27 15.58 22.93
CA LEU A 181 -8.55 14.96 21.83
C LEU A 181 -8.97 15.67 20.55
N THR A 182 -8.00 16.12 19.77
CA THR A 182 -8.28 16.74 18.47
C THR A 182 -7.94 15.76 17.36
N VAL A 183 -8.92 15.47 16.50
CA VAL A 183 -8.73 14.72 15.26
C VAL A 183 -8.68 15.72 14.12
N SER A 184 -7.60 15.73 13.36
CA SER A 184 -7.43 16.63 12.21
C SER A 184 -6.82 15.86 11.05
N PRO A 185 -7.26 16.11 9.80
CA PRO A 185 -6.61 15.56 8.61
C PRO A 185 -5.13 15.95 8.54
N ARG A 186 -4.27 15.02 8.13
CA ARG A 186 -2.82 15.21 8.06
C ARG A 186 -2.30 14.99 6.66
N LYS A 187 -1.21 15.68 6.32
CA LYS A 187 -0.59 15.58 5.00
C LYS A 187 -0.29 14.13 4.61
N GLY A 188 -0.68 13.77 3.39
CA GLY A 188 -0.50 12.45 2.80
C GLY A 188 -1.60 11.45 3.16
N GLU A 189 -2.51 11.78 4.08
CA GLU A 189 -3.69 10.95 4.34
C GLU A 189 -4.70 11.07 3.20
N THR A 190 -5.56 10.05 3.08
CA THR A 190 -6.68 10.05 2.15
C THR A 190 -7.98 10.13 2.94
N TRP A 191 -8.88 11.02 2.52
CA TRP A 191 -10.13 11.30 3.22
C TRP A 191 -11.31 11.34 2.26
N ALA A 192 -12.50 11.00 2.77
CA ALA A 192 -13.77 11.28 2.13
C ALA A 192 -14.30 12.64 2.61
N LEU A 193 -14.73 13.48 1.67
CA LEU A 193 -15.44 14.73 1.92
C LEU A 193 -16.91 14.57 1.54
N PHE A 194 -17.82 15.15 2.33
CA PHE A 194 -19.22 15.24 1.93
C PHE A 194 -19.38 16.12 0.67
N LYS A 195 -20.07 15.58 -0.34
CA LYS A 195 -20.48 16.32 -1.55
C LYS A 195 -21.65 17.22 -1.27
N ASN A 196 -21.68 18.38 -1.93
CA ASN A 196 -22.75 19.38 -1.78
C ASN A 196 -23.00 19.71 -0.30
N TRP A 197 -21.91 19.75 0.47
CA TRP A 197 -21.93 20.04 1.89
C TRP A 197 -22.29 21.50 2.11
N ASP A 198 -23.29 21.73 2.96
CA ASP A 198 -23.64 23.05 3.48
C ASP A 198 -24.08 22.87 4.93
N ILE A 199 -23.24 23.34 5.85
CA ILE A 199 -23.44 23.19 7.29
C ILE A 199 -24.78 23.77 7.78
N ILE A 200 -25.28 24.82 7.12
CA ILE A 200 -26.52 25.51 7.52
C ILE A 200 -27.72 24.74 6.98
N ASN A 201 -27.72 24.43 5.68
CA ASN A 201 -28.86 23.78 5.03
C ASN A 201 -29.05 22.33 5.51
N TRP A 202 -27.97 21.59 5.73
CA TRP A 202 -28.05 20.21 6.22
C TRP A 202 -28.56 20.12 7.65
N SER A 203 -28.16 21.07 8.49
CA SER A 203 -28.63 21.13 9.87
C SER A 203 -30.09 21.58 9.98
N SER A 204 -30.64 22.24 8.95
CA SER A 204 -32.07 22.62 8.91
C SER A 204 -32.99 21.55 8.33
N GLU A 205 -32.46 20.64 7.51
CA GLU A 205 -33.25 19.59 6.82
C GLU A 205 -32.54 18.21 6.86
N PRO A 206 -32.29 17.62 8.05
CA PRO A 206 -31.51 16.39 8.16
C PRO A 206 -32.10 15.21 7.38
N ASP A 207 -33.44 15.10 7.31
CA ASP A 207 -34.16 14.05 6.60
C ASP A 207 -34.02 14.12 5.07
N SER A 208 -33.70 15.29 4.52
CA SER A 208 -33.53 15.53 3.07
C SER A 208 -32.22 14.92 2.52
N HIS A 209 -31.32 14.43 3.39
CA HIS A 209 -29.95 14.03 3.03
C HIS A 209 -29.68 12.51 3.16
N GLY A 210 -30.73 11.67 3.06
CA GLY A 210 -30.70 10.21 3.33
C GLY A 210 -29.73 9.32 2.53
N SER A 211 -28.89 9.86 1.65
CA SER A 211 -27.74 9.14 1.10
C SER A 211 -26.55 10.09 0.92
N TYR A 212 -25.55 9.97 1.78
CA TYR A 212 -24.33 10.77 1.66
C TYR A 212 -23.59 10.43 0.37
N LYS A 213 -23.11 11.47 -0.31
CA LYS A 213 -22.22 11.36 -1.47
C LYS A 213 -20.87 11.92 -1.09
N TYR A 214 -19.82 11.35 -1.68
CA TYR A 214 -18.46 11.66 -1.28
C TYR A 214 -17.58 12.06 -2.46
N ASP A 215 -16.69 13.00 -2.21
CA ASP A 215 -15.45 13.17 -2.97
C ASP A 215 -14.30 12.58 -2.19
N ILE A 216 -13.40 11.88 -2.89
CA ILE A 216 -12.22 11.30 -2.28
C ILE A 216 -11.06 12.24 -2.54
N VAL A 217 -10.32 12.57 -1.49
CA VAL A 217 -9.24 13.56 -1.56
C VAL A 217 -7.98 13.10 -0.86
N GLU A 218 -6.85 13.63 -1.31
CA GLU A 218 -5.56 13.54 -0.61
C GLU A 218 -5.27 14.86 0.09
N ILE A 219 -4.76 14.80 1.33
CA ILE A 219 -4.37 15.98 2.10
C ILE A 219 -2.96 16.45 1.68
N LEU A 220 -2.82 17.72 1.30
CA LEU A 220 -1.56 18.28 0.78
C LEU A 220 -0.75 19.06 1.81
N SER A 221 -1.42 19.69 2.77
CA SER A 221 -0.80 20.49 3.83
C SER A 221 -1.19 19.97 5.21
N ASP A 222 -0.25 20.07 6.15
CA ASP A 222 -0.55 19.90 7.56
C ASP A 222 -1.19 21.18 8.10
N THR A 223 -2.11 21.06 9.05
CA THR A 223 -2.71 22.20 9.76
C THR A 223 -1.65 22.83 10.66
N THR A 224 -0.79 23.69 10.11
CA THR A 224 0.36 24.25 10.85
C THR A 224 0.08 25.54 11.60
N ASP A 225 -1.03 26.24 11.33
CA ASP A 225 -1.57 27.28 12.22
C ASP A 225 -3.03 27.53 11.83
N GLY A 226 -3.91 27.69 12.81
CA GLY A 226 -5.38 27.63 12.68
C GLY A 226 -6.05 28.68 11.77
N ALA A 227 -5.30 29.41 10.95
CA ALA A 227 -5.82 30.41 10.01
C ALA A 227 -5.84 29.92 8.54
N ASP A 228 -4.90 29.06 8.14
CA ASP A 228 -4.63 28.79 6.71
C ASP A 228 -5.37 27.56 6.14
N GLY A 229 -6.28 26.94 6.89
CA GLY A 229 -7.07 25.80 6.42
C GLY A 229 -6.24 24.58 5.96
N VAL A 230 -6.89 23.62 5.30
CA VAL A 230 -6.29 22.38 4.81
C VAL A 230 -6.42 22.32 3.29
N SER A 231 -5.30 22.28 2.58
CA SER A 231 -5.30 22.08 1.12
C SER A 231 -5.50 20.61 0.80
N VAL A 232 -6.43 20.30 -0.10
CA VAL A 232 -6.77 18.94 -0.51
C VAL A 232 -6.78 18.82 -2.02
N ALA A 233 -6.35 17.68 -2.56
CA ALA A 233 -6.44 17.36 -3.99
C ALA A 233 -7.48 16.28 -4.23
N PHE A 234 -8.35 16.45 -5.23
CA PHE A 234 -9.30 15.42 -5.62
C PHE A 234 -8.61 14.20 -6.23
N LEU A 235 -9.12 13.03 -5.86
CA LEU A 235 -8.73 11.73 -6.39
C LEU A 235 -9.87 11.11 -7.19
N HIS A 236 -9.53 10.47 -8.31
CA HIS A 236 -10.49 9.79 -9.17
C HIS A 236 -10.19 8.30 -9.27
N LYS A 237 -11.24 7.47 -9.30
CA LYS A 237 -11.10 6.03 -9.46
C LYS A 237 -10.57 5.70 -10.86
N ALA A 238 -9.48 4.96 -10.93
CA ALA A 238 -8.90 4.47 -12.18
C ALA A 238 -9.75 3.33 -12.77
N LYS A 239 -10.07 3.45 -14.06
CA LYS A 239 -10.82 2.42 -14.79
C LYS A 239 -10.04 1.10 -14.84
N GLY A 240 -10.72 -0.02 -14.56
CA GLY A 240 -10.14 -1.37 -14.62
C GLY A 240 -9.44 -1.85 -13.34
N PHE A 241 -9.43 -1.04 -12.28
CA PHE A 241 -8.85 -1.41 -10.98
C PHE A 241 -9.94 -1.43 -9.90
N ALA A 242 -9.75 -2.27 -8.87
CA ALA A 242 -10.80 -2.45 -7.87
C ALA A 242 -10.97 -1.19 -6.99
N SER A 243 -9.85 -0.62 -6.53
CA SER A 243 -9.84 0.56 -5.66
C SER A 243 -8.58 1.43 -5.83
N VAL A 244 -8.10 1.59 -7.07
CA VAL A 244 -7.00 2.52 -7.37
C VAL A 244 -7.54 3.91 -7.66
N PHE A 245 -6.95 4.91 -7.03
CA PHE A 245 -7.32 6.32 -7.12
C PHE A 245 -6.10 7.18 -7.47
N PHE A 246 -6.30 8.22 -8.28
CA PHE A 246 -5.21 9.05 -8.77
C PHE A 246 -5.64 10.51 -8.98
N ARG A 247 -4.68 11.42 -8.96
CA ARG A 247 -4.90 12.83 -9.31
C ARG A 247 -4.92 12.99 -10.82
N MET A 248 -5.90 13.70 -11.38
CA MET A 248 -5.95 13.93 -12.83
C MET A 248 -4.83 14.85 -13.31
N GLY A 249 -4.47 15.85 -12.51
CA GLY A 249 -3.30 16.69 -12.77
C GLY A 249 -3.42 17.47 -14.07
N THR A 250 -4.60 18.06 -14.33
CA THR A 250 -4.95 18.79 -15.56
C THR A 250 -4.11 20.06 -15.81
N GLY A 251 -3.09 20.35 -14.99
CA GLY A 251 -2.14 21.46 -15.19
C GLY A 251 -2.60 22.81 -14.63
N ASP A 252 -3.89 22.94 -14.30
CA ASP A 252 -4.43 24.05 -13.51
C ASP A 252 -4.72 23.57 -12.08
N ASP A 253 -4.54 24.45 -11.09
CA ASP A 253 -4.87 24.24 -9.66
C ASP A 253 -6.36 23.91 -9.40
N SER A 254 -7.17 23.72 -10.45
CA SER A 254 -8.59 23.37 -10.44
C SER A 254 -8.95 22.08 -9.66
N ASP A 255 -8.01 21.16 -9.48
CA ASP A 255 -8.22 19.92 -8.72
C ASP A 255 -7.86 20.07 -7.22
N ILE A 256 -7.37 21.24 -6.81
CA ILE A 256 -6.96 21.54 -5.45
C ILE A 256 -7.91 22.57 -4.84
N ILE A 257 -8.43 22.28 -3.65
CA ILE A 257 -9.25 23.23 -2.90
C ILE A 257 -8.69 23.40 -1.49
N GLN A 258 -9.02 24.53 -0.87
CA GLN A 258 -8.65 24.83 0.50
C GLN A 258 -9.90 24.73 1.38
N ILE A 259 -9.90 23.79 2.32
CA ILE A 259 -10.96 23.64 3.31
C ILE A 259 -10.61 24.51 4.51
N LEU A 260 -11.42 25.52 4.77
CA LEU A 260 -11.20 26.42 5.90
C LEU A 260 -11.50 25.72 7.23
N PRO A 261 -10.87 26.13 8.34
CA PRO A 261 -11.04 25.49 9.65
C PRO A 261 -12.50 25.41 10.11
N GLN A 262 -13.32 26.43 9.83
CA GLN A 262 -14.75 26.42 10.14
C GLN A 262 -15.59 25.39 9.35
N ASN A 263 -15.00 24.76 8.34
CA ASN A 263 -15.63 23.73 7.51
C ASN A 263 -15.06 22.34 7.82
N ILE A 264 -14.46 22.14 9.01
CA ILE A 264 -13.84 20.86 9.40
C ILE A 264 -14.84 19.68 9.39
N TYR A 265 -16.13 19.91 9.60
CA TYR A 265 -17.19 18.89 9.52
C TYR A 265 -17.52 18.45 8.09
N GLN A 266 -16.90 19.07 7.07
CA GLN A 266 -16.95 18.54 5.72
C GLN A 266 -16.17 17.22 5.58
N PHE A 267 -15.17 16.97 6.44
CA PHE A 267 -14.43 15.73 6.48
C PHE A 267 -15.27 14.61 7.07
N SER A 268 -15.63 13.63 6.23
CA SER A 268 -16.48 12.53 6.64
C SER A 268 -15.72 11.41 7.32
N HIS A 269 -14.63 10.90 6.74
CA HIS A 269 -13.82 9.85 7.35
C HIS A 269 -12.48 9.71 6.63
N MET A 270 -11.48 9.20 7.35
CA MET A 270 -10.21 8.76 6.76
C MET A 270 -10.41 7.42 6.05
N ILE A 271 -9.76 7.28 4.90
CA ILE A 271 -9.74 6.04 4.13
C ILE A 271 -8.31 5.49 4.16
N PRO A 272 -8.08 4.29 4.72
CA PRO A 272 -6.76 3.67 4.67
C PRO A 272 -6.29 3.53 3.22
N SER A 273 -5.06 3.97 2.97
CA SER A 273 -4.50 3.99 1.63
C SER A 273 -3.08 3.43 1.60
N PHE A 274 -2.72 2.85 0.46
CA PHE A 274 -1.38 2.38 0.15
C PHE A 274 -0.90 3.07 -1.12
N LYS A 275 0.22 3.81 -1.01
CA LYS A 275 0.77 4.53 -2.16
C LYS A 275 1.46 3.57 -3.11
N LEU A 276 1.06 3.62 -4.37
CA LEU A 276 1.60 2.81 -5.47
C LEU A 276 2.74 3.54 -6.17
N THR A 277 3.69 2.77 -6.68
CA THR A 277 4.82 3.26 -7.47
C THR A 277 4.44 3.49 -8.93
N GLY A 278 3.35 2.85 -9.39
CA GLY A 278 2.87 2.87 -10.77
C GLY A 278 3.50 1.79 -11.66
N PHE A 279 4.34 0.93 -11.08
CA PHE A 279 4.99 -0.19 -11.77
C PHE A 279 4.40 -1.56 -11.39
N GLU A 280 3.43 -1.61 -10.47
CA GLU A 280 2.82 -2.85 -10.00
C GLU A 280 1.93 -3.53 -11.06
N ALA A 281 1.39 -2.75 -12.01
CA ALA A 281 0.60 -3.23 -13.13
C ALA A 281 0.58 -2.22 -14.29
N LYS A 282 0.43 -2.73 -15.52
CA LYS A 282 0.31 -1.90 -16.72
C LYS A 282 -0.89 -0.97 -16.61
N GLY A 283 -0.68 0.30 -16.94
CA GLY A 283 -1.74 1.31 -16.93
C GLY A 283 -1.99 1.96 -15.56
N LEU A 284 -1.21 1.61 -14.54
CA LEU A 284 -1.26 2.35 -13.28
C LEU A 284 -0.72 3.77 -13.47
N PRO A 285 -1.41 4.79 -12.96
CA PRO A 285 -0.86 6.13 -12.87
C PRO A 285 0.27 6.20 -11.84
N LYS A 286 1.24 7.08 -12.07
CA LYS A 286 2.25 7.47 -11.09
C LYS A 286 1.57 8.11 -9.87
N ASP A 287 2.15 7.91 -8.69
CA ASP A 287 1.66 8.47 -7.42
C ASP A 287 0.19 8.13 -7.11
N ALA A 288 -0.31 7.00 -7.61
CA ALA A 288 -1.64 6.51 -7.32
C ALA A 288 -1.74 5.92 -5.91
N TYR A 289 -2.95 5.80 -5.39
CA TYR A 289 -3.24 5.17 -4.11
C TYR A 289 -4.20 4.00 -4.33
N GLU A 290 -3.90 2.84 -3.77
CA GLU A 290 -4.91 1.83 -3.53
C GLU A 290 -5.62 2.15 -2.22
N LEU A 291 -6.95 2.23 -2.25
CA LEU A 291 -7.77 2.53 -1.08
C LEU A 291 -8.44 1.26 -0.55
N ASP A 292 -8.65 1.21 0.76
CA ASP A 292 -9.39 0.12 1.38
C ASP A 292 -10.86 0.17 1.00
N GLN A 293 -11.32 -0.88 0.31
CA GLN A 293 -12.70 -1.03 -0.14
C GLN A 293 -13.71 -1.07 0.99
N ALA A 294 -13.31 -1.53 2.19
CA ALA A 294 -14.20 -1.54 3.35
C ALA A 294 -14.49 -0.14 3.89
N ALA A 295 -13.67 0.86 3.54
CA ALA A 295 -13.87 2.26 3.90
C ALA A 295 -14.26 3.11 2.68
N LEU A 296 -14.65 2.49 1.56
CA LEU A 296 -15.19 3.20 0.41
C LEU A 296 -16.72 3.15 0.44
N PRO A 297 -17.41 4.25 0.07
CA PRO A 297 -18.86 4.26 -0.02
C PRO A 297 -19.33 3.25 -1.09
N ALA A 298 -20.44 2.57 -0.82
CA ALA A 298 -21.02 1.58 -1.74
C ALA A 298 -21.51 2.19 -3.07
N THR A 299 -21.66 3.52 -3.12
CA THR A 299 -22.08 4.25 -4.33
C THR A 299 -21.02 4.16 -5.41
N THR A 300 -21.43 3.87 -6.65
CA THR A 300 -20.54 3.78 -7.81
C THR A 300 -19.78 5.09 -8.02
N VAL A 301 -18.50 5.11 -7.65
CA VAL A 301 -17.58 6.18 -8.03
C VAL A 301 -17.34 6.08 -9.52
N GLN A 302 -17.55 7.18 -10.25
CA GLN A 302 -17.30 7.21 -11.69
C GLN A 302 -15.83 6.90 -11.98
N GLU A 303 -15.59 5.88 -12.79
CA GLU A 303 -14.27 5.50 -13.24
C GLU A 303 -13.80 6.45 -14.33
N LYS A 304 -12.56 6.94 -14.20
CA LYS A 304 -11.91 7.75 -15.22
C LYS A 304 -10.80 6.95 -15.89
N ALA A 305 -10.69 7.11 -17.20
CA ALA A 305 -9.56 6.56 -17.95
C ALA A 305 -8.28 7.27 -17.49
N VAL A 306 -7.21 6.51 -17.26
CA VAL A 306 -5.91 7.06 -16.86
C VAL A 306 -5.27 7.70 -18.10
N PRO A 307 -4.99 9.02 -18.09
CA PRO A 307 -4.27 9.66 -19.17
C PRO A 307 -2.88 9.05 -19.37
N SER A 308 -2.46 8.89 -20.61
CA SER A 308 -1.18 8.23 -20.95
C SER A 308 0.04 8.91 -20.33
N HIS A 309 0.01 10.22 -20.13
CA HIS A 309 1.11 10.98 -19.50
C HIS A 309 1.25 10.77 -17.99
N LEU A 310 0.22 10.21 -17.33
CA LEU A 310 0.27 9.84 -15.92
C LEU A 310 0.79 8.42 -15.72
N ILE A 311 0.69 7.56 -16.73
CA ILE A 311 1.27 6.21 -16.67
C ILE A 311 2.80 6.40 -16.68
N PRO A 312 3.53 5.90 -15.68
CA PRO A 312 4.97 6.01 -15.68
C PRO A 312 5.48 5.19 -16.87
N VAL A 313 6.04 5.88 -17.84
CA VAL A 313 6.86 5.24 -18.85
C VAL A 313 8.11 4.74 -18.12
N PRO A 314 8.48 3.45 -18.22
CA PRO A 314 9.78 2.99 -17.77
C PRO A 314 10.81 3.91 -18.43
N LYS A 315 11.43 4.81 -17.65
CA LYS A 315 12.54 5.60 -18.17
C LYS A 315 13.56 4.58 -18.66
N PRO A 316 14.08 4.67 -19.89
CA PRO A 316 15.21 3.84 -20.28
C PRO A 316 16.27 4.07 -19.20
N GLU A 317 16.72 3.00 -18.55
CA GLU A 317 17.71 3.08 -17.48
C GLU A 317 18.89 3.89 -18.00
N VAL A 318 19.01 5.14 -17.54
CA VAL A 318 20.08 6.01 -18.00
C VAL A 318 21.35 5.44 -17.40
N ILE A 319 22.18 4.87 -18.26
CA ILE A 319 23.48 4.32 -17.89
C ILE A 319 24.33 5.46 -17.32
N LYS A 320 24.80 5.28 -16.08
CA LYS A 320 25.59 6.26 -15.33
C LYS A 320 26.90 5.65 -14.84
N THR A 321 27.91 6.50 -14.66
CA THR A 321 29.14 6.12 -14.00
C THR A 321 28.86 5.68 -12.56
N GLY A 322 29.65 4.72 -12.07
CA GLY A 322 29.52 4.12 -10.75
C GLY A 322 28.56 2.93 -10.68
N GLN A 323 27.64 2.76 -11.63
CA GLN A 323 26.72 1.61 -11.69
C GLN A 323 27.45 0.31 -12.00
N PHE A 324 26.89 -0.80 -11.52
CA PHE A 324 27.32 -2.15 -11.87
C PHE A 324 26.34 -2.76 -12.86
N TRP A 325 26.85 -3.39 -13.90
CA TRP A 325 26.05 -3.99 -14.95
C TRP A 325 26.52 -5.40 -15.29
N ALA A 326 25.58 -6.24 -15.70
CA ALA A 326 25.85 -7.54 -16.28
C ALA A 326 25.97 -7.46 -17.80
N PHE A 327 26.86 -8.26 -18.38
CA PHE A 327 27.12 -8.33 -19.81
C PHE A 327 27.59 -9.72 -20.23
N GLY A 328 27.34 -10.07 -21.49
CA GLY A 328 27.79 -11.32 -22.10
C GLY A 328 29.31 -11.38 -22.23
N GLY A 329 29.86 -12.58 -22.39
CA GLY A 329 31.28 -12.72 -22.72
C GLY A 329 31.49 -13.36 -24.08
N ASN A 330 32.71 -13.86 -24.29
CA ASN A 330 33.17 -14.24 -25.62
C ASN A 330 32.72 -15.64 -26.08
N TYR A 331 32.04 -16.41 -25.23
CA TYR A 331 31.70 -17.82 -25.46
C TYR A 331 30.24 -17.95 -25.89
N ASP A 332 29.35 -17.60 -24.98
CA ASP A 332 27.93 -17.45 -25.21
C ASP A 332 27.50 -16.11 -24.62
N ASP A 333 26.62 -15.37 -25.31
CA ASP A 333 26.20 -14.00 -24.94
C ASP A 333 25.46 -13.89 -23.59
N THR A 334 25.39 -14.99 -22.84
CA THR A 334 24.77 -15.10 -21.52
C THR A 334 25.46 -14.16 -20.50
N PRO A 335 24.70 -13.35 -19.73
CA PRO A 335 25.23 -12.24 -18.93
C PRO A 335 25.85 -12.65 -17.60
N ARG A 336 26.95 -13.42 -17.65
CA ARG A 336 27.66 -13.94 -16.46
C ARG A 336 28.82 -13.07 -16.00
N TYR A 337 29.10 -11.99 -16.73
CA TYR A 337 30.17 -11.07 -16.38
C TYR A 337 29.61 -9.78 -15.84
N TYR A 338 30.29 -9.27 -14.83
CA TYR A 338 29.87 -8.09 -14.09
C TYR A 338 30.96 -7.04 -14.14
N GLY A 339 30.59 -5.77 -14.08
CA GLY A 339 31.57 -4.70 -14.06
C GLY A 339 30.99 -3.37 -13.64
N ARG A 340 31.86 -2.51 -13.12
CA ARG A 340 31.52 -1.14 -12.73
C ARG A 340 31.84 -0.19 -13.86
N ILE A 341 30.88 0.65 -14.23
CA ILE A 341 31.07 1.69 -15.24
C ILE A 341 31.92 2.79 -14.62
N GLN A 342 33.12 3.01 -15.13
CA GLN A 342 33.99 4.09 -14.64
C GLN A 342 33.79 5.38 -15.42
N LYS A 343 33.59 5.26 -16.74
CA LYS A 343 33.57 6.40 -17.65
C LYS A 343 32.62 6.10 -18.80
N ILE A 344 31.90 7.14 -19.23
CA ILE A 344 31.10 7.12 -20.44
C ILE A 344 31.69 8.18 -21.36
N THR A 345 32.00 7.82 -22.59
CA THR A 345 32.52 8.73 -23.62
C THR A 345 31.53 8.82 -24.75
N VAL A 346 31.17 10.04 -25.14
CA VAL A 346 30.33 10.32 -26.30
C VAL A 346 31.21 11.02 -27.32
N THR A 347 31.36 10.41 -28.50
CA THR A 347 32.10 10.99 -29.62
C THR A 347 31.12 11.31 -30.73
N GLN A 348 31.05 12.58 -31.11
CA GLN A 348 30.21 13.05 -32.21
C GLN A 348 31.09 13.80 -33.21
N THR A 349 31.28 13.22 -34.38
CA THR A 349 31.93 13.84 -35.54
C THR A 349 30.88 14.48 -36.43
N PHE A 350 31.23 15.56 -37.15
CA PHE A 350 30.32 16.23 -38.08
C PHE A 350 29.74 15.20 -39.07
N GLU A 351 28.42 15.20 -39.23
CA GLU A 351 27.62 14.29 -40.09
C GLU A 351 27.45 12.83 -39.61
N GLN A 352 27.97 12.43 -38.44
CA GLN A 352 27.73 11.08 -37.89
C GLN A 352 26.82 11.08 -36.66
N THR A 353 26.12 9.96 -36.45
CA THR A 353 25.37 9.70 -35.22
C THR A 353 26.33 9.62 -34.03
N ALA A 354 25.98 10.25 -32.91
CA ALA A 354 26.83 10.27 -31.72
C ALA A 354 27.11 8.84 -31.23
N GLU A 355 28.38 8.45 -31.22
CA GLU A 355 28.81 7.13 -30.77
C GLU A 355 29.08 7.18 -29.25
N THR A 356 28.31 6.39 -28.48
CA THR A 356 28.49 6.29 -27.02
C THR A 356 29.24 5.01 -26.69
N LYS A 357 30.34 5.14 -25.94
CA LYS A 357 31.15 4.03 -25.43
C LYS A 357 31.16 4.07 -23.90
N VAL A 358 31.05 2.90 -23.28
CA VAL A 358 31.09 2.73 -21.83
C VAL A 358 32.37 1.98 -21.44
N HIS A 359 33.15 2.56 -20.54
CA HIS A 359 34.36 1.95 -20.01
C HIS A 359 34.02 1.24 -18.70
N VAL A 360 34.15 -0.08 -18.71
CA VAL A 360 33.71 -0.97 -17.63
C VAL A 360 34.93 -1.68 -17.05
N CYS A 361 35.15 -1.56 -15.74
CA CYS A 361 36.14 -2.40 -15.06
C CYS A 361 35.45 -3.66 -14.57
N ARG A 362 35.88 -4.79 -15.12
CA ARG A 362 35.28 -6.09 -14.84
C ARG A 362 35.55 -6.53 -13.40
N LEU A 363 34.58 -7.20 -12.81
CA LEU A 363 34.71 -7.88 -11.53
C LEU A 363 35.38 -9.23 -11.73
N LYS A 364 36.36 -9.55 -10.87
CA LYS A 364 37.05 -10.84 -10.85
C LYS A 364 36.72 -11.56 -9.55
N ALA A 365 36.28 -12.80 -9.65
CA ALA A 365 35.96 -13.61 -8.47
C ALA A 365 37.21 -13.74 -7.57
N THR A 366 37.02 -13.55 -6.28
CA THR A 366 38.05 -13.77 -5.25
C THR A 366 38.07 -15.26 -4.86
N SER A 367 38.89 -15.62 -3.88
CA SER A 367 38.94 -17.00 -3.40
C SER A 367 37.63 -17.41 -2.71
N PHE A 368 37.00 -18.47 -3.21
CA PHE A 368 35.83 -19.05 -2.55
C PHE A 368 36.19 -19.70 -1.20
N PRO A 369 35.22 -19.75 -0.25
CA PRO A 369 35.33 -20.54 0.97
C PRO A 369 35.72 -22.01 0.67
N GLN A 370 36.43 -22.64 1.60
CA GLN A 370 37.06 -23.96 1.38
C GLN A 370 36.04 -25.08 1.13
N ASN A 371 34.81 -24.92 1.60
CA ASN A 371 33.69 -25.86 1.39
C ASN A 371 33.03 -25.75 0.02
N VAL A 372 33.36 -24.74 -0.80
CA VAL A 372 32.81 -24.58 -2.14
C VAL A 372 33.57 -25.45 -3.14
N ILE A 373 32.83 -26.29 -3.85
CA ILE A 373 33.36 -27.14 -4.91
C ILE A 373 33.62 -26.26 -6.15
N LYS A 374 34.89 -26.14 -6.52
CA LYS A 374 35.35 -25.27 -7.62
C LYS A 374 35.31 -26.02 -8.95
N TRP A 375 35.13 -25.27 -10.04
CA TRP A 375 35.38 -25.76 -11.39
C TRP A 375 36.84 -26.24 -11.53
N LYS A 376 37.06 -27.43 -12.09
CA LYS A 376 38.42 -27.98 -12.29
C LYS A 376 39.24 -27.14 -13.26
N ASP A 377 38.62 -26.63 -14.31
CA ASP A 377 39.24 -25.82 -15.36
C ASP A 377 39.67 -24.42 -14.85
N LYS A 378 39.05 -23.92 -13.76
CA LYS A 378 39.27 -22.58 -13.17
C LYS A 378 39.01 -21.38 -14.11
N SER A 379 38.81 -21.62 -15.40
CA SER A 379 38.47 -20.62 -16.43
C SER A 379 36.96 -20.38 -16.54
N MET A 380 36.14 -21.33 -16.05
CA MET A 380 34.69 -21.23 -16.04
C MET A 380 34.22 -19.93 -15.39
N PRO A 381 33.33 -19.16 -16.05
CA PRO A 381 32.79 -17.93 -15.48
C PRO A 381 32.01 -18.25 -14.20
N VAL A 382 32.08 -17.31 -13.26
CA VAL A 382 31.36 -17.40 -12.00
C VAL A 382 30.50 -16.16 -11.85
N GLY A 383 29.19 -16.34 -11.76
CA GLY A 383 28.26 -15.23 -11.55
C GLY A 383 27.67 -15.13 -10.14
N CYS A 384 28.13 -15.93 -9.19
CA CYS A 384 27.84 -15.75 -7.77
C CYS A 384 29.08 -15.92 -6.89
N GLY A 385 29.21 -15.10 -5.85
CA GLY A 385 30.35 -15.10 -4.94
C GLY A 385 30.81 -13.69 -4.59
N THR A 386 32.04 -13.62 -4.07
CA THR A 386 32.72 -12.37 -3.77
C THR A 386 33.68 -12.03 -4.90
N PHE A 387 33.72 -10.76 -5.28
CA PHE A 387 34.47 -10.25 -6.40
C PHE A 387 35.29 -9.03 -6.00
N SER A 388 36.46 -8.88 -6.60
CA SER A 388 37.27 -7.67 -6.52
C SER A 388 37.29 -6.96 -7.87
N MET A 389 37.48 -5.65 -7.87
CA MET A 389 37.60 -4.90 -9.12
C MET A 389 38.91 -5.25 -9.84
N HIS A 390 38.81 -5.59 -11.13
CA HIS A 390 39.99 -5.78 -11.98
C HIS A 390 40.64 -4.43 -12.31
N LYS A 391 41.98 -4.40 -12.37
CA LYS A 391 42.72 -3.15 -12.64
C LYS A 391 42.52 -2.64 -14.08
N ASN A 392 42.29 -3.54 -15.02
CA ASN A 392 42.09 -3.20 -16.44
C ASN A 392 40.60 -3.08 -16.75
N CYS A 393 40.24 -2.01 -17.47
CA CYS A 393 38.87 -1.72 -17.87
C CYS A 393 38.73 -1.87 -19.38
N SER A 394 37.63 -2.48 -19.81
CA SER A 394 37.29 -2.72 -21.21
C SER A 394 36.29 -1.70 -21.71
N THR A 395 36.35 -1.38 -23.00
CA THR A 395 35.36 -0.53 -23.66
C THR A 395 34.25 -1.41 -24.24
N LEU A 396 33.01 -1.14 -23.86
CA LEU A 396 31.82 -1.79 -24.38
C LEU A 396 30.88 -0.73 -25.00
N TYR A 397 29.91 -1.19 -25.78
CA TYR A 397 28.81 -0.37 -26.24
C TYR A 397 27.60 -0.56 -25.31
N PRO A 398 26.76 0.48 -25.12
CA PRO A 398 25.54 0.37 -24.31
C PRO A 398 24.67 -0.84 -24.65
N GLN A 399 24.58 -1.25 -25.93
CA GLN A 399 23.78 -2.41 -26.32
C GLN A 399 24.31 -3.77 -25.79
N HIS A 400 25.57 -3.85 -25.35
CA HIS A 400 26.16 -5.07 -24.77
C HIS A 400 25.89 -5.20 -23.27
N LEU A 401 25.36 -4.15 -22.63
CA LEU A 401 24.89 -4.23 -21.25
C LEU A 401 23.49 -4.83 -21.24
N THR A 402 23.25 -5.76 -20.31
CA THR A 402 21.98 -6.49 -20.22
C THR A 402 21.08 -5.88 -19.14
N HIS A 403 21.49 -5.96 -17.88
CA HIS A 403 20.78 -5.40 -16.76
C HIS A 403 21.71 -4.88 -15.66
N GLN A 404 21.21 -3.93 -14.87
CA GLN A 404 21.93 -3.42 -13.72
C GLN A 404 21.94 -4.46 -12.59
N ILE A 405 23.08 -4.55 -11.89
CA ILE A 405 23.26 -5.42 -10.71
C ILE A 405 23.57 -4.59 -9.47
N PHE A 406 23.25 -5.13 -8.30
CA PHE A 406 23.39 -4.44 -7.01
C PHE A 406 24.21 -5.31 -6.03
N PRO A 407 25.54 -5.36 -6.18
CA PRO A 407 26.37 -6.12 -5.26
C PRO A 407 26.36 -5.51 -3.86
N GLN A 408 26.52 -6.37 -2.85
CA GLN A 408 26.81 -5.93 -1.49
C GLN A 408 28.29 -5.54 -1.39
N THR A 409 28.57 -4.27 -1.14
CA THR A 409 29.93 -3.74 -1.01
C THR A 409 30.48 -3.99 0.39
N SER A 410 31.73 -4.40 0.49
CA SER A 410 32.47 -4.54 1.76
C SER A 410 32.72 -3.19 2.43
N MET A 411 33.04 -3.20 3.73
CA MET A 411 33.31 -1.98 4.50
C MET A 411 34.50 -1.17 3.96
N ASP A 412 35.50 -1.84 3.37
CA ASP A 412 36.67 -1.21 2.77
C ASP A 412 36.45 -0.78 1.31
N GLY A 413 35.30 -1.12 0.72
CA GLY A 413 34.91 -0.74 -0.64
C GLY A 413 35.60 -1.52 -1.77
N ASN A 414 36.40 -2.54 -1.45
CA ASN A 414 37.22 -3.26 -2.44
C ASN A 414 36.59 -4.57 -2.93
N GLU A 415 35.68 -5.14 -2.14
CA GLU A 415 35.00 -6.38 -2.45
C GLU A 415 33.50 -6.17 -2.65
N PHE A 416 32.96 -6.94 -3.59
CA PHE A 416 31.57 -6.87 -4.04
C PHE A 416 31.01 -8.28 -4.01
N THR A 417 29.98 -8.51 -3.20
CA THR A 417 29.36 -9.83 -3.03
C THR A 417 28.04 -9.89 -3.78
N ILE A 418 27.88 -10.90 -4.63
CA ILE A 418 26.68 -11.18 -5.40
C ILE A 418 26.27 -12.61 -5.09
N LEU A 419 25.26 -12.77 -4.24
CA LEU A 419 24.77 -14.08 -3.80
C LEU A 419 23.25 -14.18 -3.99
N PRO A 420 22.69 -15.37 -4.21
CA PRO A 420 21.25 -15.56 -4.29
C PRO A 420 20.57 -15.17 -2.98
N LYS A 421 19.52 -14.33 -3.07
CA LYS A 421 18.71 -13.88 -1.94
C LYS A 421 17.25 -14.24 -2.11
N VAL A 422 16.54 -14.46 -1.00
CA VAL A 422 15.11 -14.81 -0.99
C VAL A 422 14.30 -13.83 -1.85
N GLY A 423 13.44 -14.38 -2.69
CA GLY A 423 12.58 -13.65 -3.62
C GLY A 423 13.21 -13.35 -4.98
N GLN A 424 14.54 -13.43 -5.12
CA GLN A 424 15.22 -13.19 -6.40
C GLN A 424 15.08 -14.36 -7.37
N LEU A 425 15.07 -14.05 -8.66
CA LEU A 425 15.15 -15.03 -9.73
C LEU A 425 16.60 -15.20 -10.17
N TRP A 426 16.97 -16.44 -10.45
CA TRP A 426 18.31 -16.81 -10.87
C TRP A 426 18.26 -17.86 -11.97
N VAL A 427 19.20 -17.77 -12.90
CA VAL A 427 19.50 -18.87 -13.80
C VAL A 427 20.46 -19.82 -13.11
N ILE A 428 20.18 -21.11 -13.21
CA ILE A 428 21.06 -22.18 -12.74
C ILE A 428 21.46 -23.09 -13.89
N TYR A 429 22.62 -23.72 -13.77
CA TYR A 429 22.97 -24.85 -14.64
C TYR A 429 22.10 -26.04 -14.27
N ARG A 430 21.32 -26.54 -15.23
CA ARG A 430 20.46 -27.72 -15.06
C ARG A 430 21.31 -28.93 -14.67
N LEU A 431 22.33 -29.21 -15.48
CA LEU A 431 23.39 -30.17 -15.18
C LEU A 431 24.63 -29.43 -14.69
N TRP A 432 25.13 -29.82 -13.51
CA TRP A 432 26.31 -29.21 -12.92
C TRP A 432 27.27 -30.30 -12.45
N ALA A 433 28.50 -30.26 -12.95
CA ALA A 433 29.56 -31.16 -12.52
C ALA A 433 30.91 -30.42 -12.46
N PRO A 434 31.75 -30.65 -11.42
CA PRO A 434 33.00 -29.90 -11.25
C PRO A 434 34.00 -30.04 -12.41
N HIS A 435 33.88 -31.11 -13.20
CA HIS A 435 34.75 -31.40 -14.33
C HIS A 435 34.32 -30.73 -15.64
N PHE A 436 33.16 -30.08 -15.68
CA PHE A 436 32.82 -29.22 -16.82
C PHE A 436 33.80 -28.05 -16.89
N GLY A 437 34.26 -27.79 -18.10
CA GLY A 437 35.16 -26.68 -18.43
C GLY A 437 34.49 -25.69 -19.35
N VAL A 438 35.21 -24.60 -19.67
CA VAL A 438 34.69 -23.50 -20.48
C VAL A 438 34.25 -23.94 -21.88
N GLY A 439 34.88 -24.98 -22.44
CA GLY A 439 34.47 -25.54 -23.74
C GLY A 439 33.03 -26.09 -23.78
N ALA A 440 32.46 -26.48 -22.63
CA ALA A 440 31.06 -26.91 -22.58
C ALA A 440 30.06 -25.76 -22.84
N LEU A 441 30.50 -24.51 -22.67
CA LEU A 441 29.71 -23.32 -23.03
C LEU A 441 29.69 -23.10 -24.55
N ASP A 442 30.84 -23.29 -25.21
CA ASP A 442 31.00 -23.12 -26.66
C ASP A 442 30.22 -24.17 -27.47
N GLU A 443 30.15 -25.40 -26.95
CA GLU A 443 29.41 -26.49 -27.60
C GLU A 443 27.90 -26.45 -27.31
N HIS A 444 27.40 -25.40 -26.63
CA HIS A 444 26.02 -25.30 -26.15
C HIS A 444 25.52 -26.53 -25.37
N CYS A 445 26.44 -27.24 -24.72
CA CYS A 445 26.15 -28.49 -24.00
C CYS A 445 25.57 -28.27 -22.60
N LEU A 446 25.41 -27.00 -22.19
CA LEU A 446 24.88 -26.64 -20.88
C LEU A 446 23.45 -26.14 -20.99
N ASP A 447 22.55 -26.92 -20.43
CA ASP A 447 21.16 -26.52 -20.21
C ASP A 447 21.04 -25.64 -18.97
N PHE A 448 20.06 -24.74 -19.03
CA PHE A 448 19.72 -23.85 -17.93
C PHE A 448 18.34 -24.20 -17.37
N ASP A 449 18.11 -23.83 -16.12
CA ASP A 449 16.77 -23.68 -15.55
C ASP A 449 16.69 -22.31 -14.89
N MET A 450 15.49 -21.75 -14.81
CA MET A 450 15.26 -20.57 -13.98
C MET A 450 14.61 -20.97 -12.67
N VAL A 451 15.07 -20.36 -11.58
CA VAL A 451 14.56 -20.62 -10.24
C VAL A 451 14.31 -19.34 -9.47
N GLN A 452 13.35 -19.39 -8.55
CA GLN A 452 13.17 -18.39 -7.50
C GLN A 452 13.79 -18.90 -6.20
N VAL A 453 14.55 -18.06 -5.51
CA VAL A 453 15.11 -18.40 -4.18
C VAL A 453 14.02 -18.26 -3.11
N LEU A 454 13.79 -19.31 -2.34
CA LEU A 454 12.82 -19.37 -1.25
C LEU A 454 13.47 -19.23 0.14
N ASP A 455 14.71 -19.68 0.29
CA ASP A 455 15.50 -19.62 1.53
C ASP A 455 16.99 -19.50 1.17
N ASP A 456 17.74 -18.62 1.86
CA ASP A 456 19.18 -18.39 1.70
C ASP A 456 19.99 -18.48 3.01
N ALA A 457 19.41 -19.01 4.10
CA ALA A 457 20.05 -18.99 5.42
C ALA A 457 21.26 -19.94 5.56
N PHE A 458 21.19 -21.14 4.98
CA PHE A 458 22.28 -22.14 5.03
C PHE A 458 22.53 -22.75 3.65
N ASN A 459 21.57 -23.52 3.16
CA ASN A 459 21.50 -23.99 1.79
C ASN A 459 20.42 -23.20 1.05
N TYR A 460 20.48 -23.20 -0.28
CA TYR A 460 19.52 -22.46 -1.08
C TYR A 460 18.32 -23.33 -1.39
N LYS A 461 17.18 -23.08 -0.74
CA LYS A 461 15.90 -23.68 -1.15
C LYS A 461 15.37 -22.88 -2.33
N VAL A 462 15.07 -23.55 -3.43
CA VAL A 462 14.68 -22.90 -4.68
C VAL A 462 13.42 -23.53 -5.27
N LEU A 463 12.66 -22.74 -6.02
CA LEU A 463 11.49 -23.14 -6.79
C LEU A 463 11.79 -23.00 -8.28
N ALA A 464 11.68 -24.09 -9.04
CA ALA A 464 11.77 -24.08 -10.50
C ALA A 464 10.63 -23.26 -11.11
N LEU A 465 10.97 -22.49 -12.15
CA LEU A 465 10.03 -21.69 -12.93
C LEU A 465 9.93 -22.24 -14.35
N GLU A 466 8.72 -22.28 -14.89
CA GLU A 466 8.44 -22.64 -16.28
C GLU A 466 8.04 -21.39 -17.09
N GLN A 467 8.46 -21.35 -18.35
CA GLN A 467 8.06 -20.29 -19.27
C GLN A 467 6.59 -20.46 -19.65
N VAL A 468 5.86 -19.35 -19.70
CA VAL A 468 4.49 -19.28 -20.17
C VAL A 468 4.46 -18.54 -21.50
N LEU A 469 3.92 -19.19 -22.53
CA LEU A 469 3.70 -18.57 -23.83
C LEU A 469 2.43 -17.71 -23.74
N VAL A 470 2.61 -16.39 -23.80
CA VAL A 470 1.52 -15.42 -23.88
C VAL A 470 1.41 -15.00 -25.35
N THR A 471 0.21 -15.06 -25.94
CA THR A 471 -0.06 -14.76 -27.36
C THR A 471 0.02 -13.25 -27.66
N SER A 472 1.18 -12.64 -27.45
CA SER A 472 1.42 -11.23 -27.77
C SER A 472 2.82 -11.03 -28.34
N GLU A 473 2.99 -10.02 -29.19
CA GLU A 473 4.27 -9.58 -29.77
C GLU A 473 5.22 -8.94 -28.73
N GLU A 474 5.13 -9.34 -27.46
CA GLU A 474 5.92 -8.77 -26.38
C GLU A 474 7.37 -9.28 -26.45
N LYS A 475 8.32 -8.34 -26.35
CA LYS A 475 9.76 -8.64 -26.36
C LYS A 475 10.21 -9.40 -25.10
N ASN A 476 9.45 -9.30 -24.02
CA ASN A 476 9.77 -9.89 -22.71
C ASN A 476 9.17 -11.28 -22.59
N LYS A 477 9.76 -12.10 -21.72
CA LYS A 477 9.28 -13.47 -21.45
C LYS A 477 8.63 -13.55 -20.09
N PHE A 478 7.67 -14.46 -19.97
CA PHE A 478 6.87 -14.63 -18.76
C PHE A 478 7.10 -15.99 -18.15
N PHE A 479 7.20 -16.03 -16.83
CA PHE A 479 7.46 -17.25 -16.08
C PHE A 479 6.55 -17.38 -14.88
N ARG A 480 6.22 -18.62 -14.52
CA ARG A 480 5.46 -18.96 -13.31
C ARG A 480 6.10 -20.12 -12.58
N ALA A 481 5.61 -20.43 -11.38
CA ALA A 481 5.99 -21.66 -10.67
C ALA A 481 5.76 -22.87 -11.58
N ALA A 482 6.80 -23.68 -11.78
CA ALA A 482 6.71 -24.87 -12.60
C ALA A 482 5.69 -25.86 -12.01
N LYS A 483 4.88 -26.48 -12.86
CA LYS A 483 3.96 -27.55 -12.42
C LYS A 483 4.71 -28.87 -12.24
N SER A 484 5.77 -29.07 -13.01
CA SER A 484 6.62 -30.25 -12.98
C SER A 484 8.02 -29.90 -13.47
N ARG A 485 9.03 -30.65 -13.03
CA ARG A 485 10.39 -30.58 -13.57
C ARG A 485 10.66 -31.82 -14.41
N PRO A 486 11.35 -31.71 -15.56
CA PRO A 486 11.71 -32.90 -16.31
C PRO A 486 12.63 -33.79 -15.46
N SER A 487 12.35 -35.10 -15.45
CA SER A 487 13.18 -36.08 -14.74
C SER A 487 14.34 -36.50 -15.62
N TYR A 488 15.57 -36.27 -15.17
CA TYR A 488 16.78 -36.66 -15.89
C TYR A 488 17.51 -37.81 -15.19
N CYS A 489 18.34 -38.53 -15.95
CA CYS A 489 19.00 -39.76 -15.51
C CYS A 489 19.97 -39.60 -14.32
N TYR A 490 20.24 -38.36 -13.88
CA TYR A 490 21.20 -37.99 -12.85
C TYR A 490 20.70 -36.87 -11.95
N ASP A 491 19.39 -36.83 -11.68
CA ASP A 491 18.78 -35.75 -10.92
C ASP A 491 19.03 -35.92 -9.41
N GLU A 492 20.16 -35.41 -8.93
CA GLU A 492 20.52 -35.46 -7.51
C GLU A 492 19.54 -34.67 -6.62
N ASP A 493 18.75 -33.75 -7.18
CA ASP A 493 17.84 -32.91 -6.40
C ASP A 493 16.43 -33.50 -6.24
N GLY A 494 16.14 -34.63 -6.91
CA GLY A 494 14.83 -35.29 -6.93
C GLY A 494 13.82 -34.63 -7.88
N PRO A 495 12.67 -35.26 -8.16
CA PRO A 495 11.74 -34.79 -9.20
C PRO A 495 10.91 -33.54 -8.80
N GLY A 496 11.08 -33.05 -7.57
CA GLY A 496 10.28 -31.94 -7.04
C GLY A 496 10.62 -30.60 -7.70
N VAL A 497 9.60 -29.77 -7.92
CA VAL A 497 9.80 -28.38 -8.40
C VAL A 497 10.43 -27.48 -7.34
N ILE A 498 10.37 -27.88 -6.06
CA ILE A 498 11.10 -27.26 -4.97
C ILE A 498 12.23 -28.20 -4.56
N PHE A 499 13.45 -27.69 -4.57
CA PHE A 499 14.64 -28.47 -4.22
C PHE A 499 15.69 -27.59 -3.53
N THR A 500 16.75 -28.23 -3.03
CA THR A 500 17.79 -27.55 -2.24
C THR A 500 19.13 -27.64 -2.95
N ILE A 501 19.75 -26.49 -3.23
CA ILE A 501 21.13 -26.40 -3.72
C ILE A 501 22.04 -26.20 -2.51
N PRO A 502 22.92 -27.17 -2.19
CA PRO A 502 23.87 -27.01 -1.09
C PRO A 502 24.79 -25.81 -1.30
N GLN A 503 25.19 -25.14 -0.23
CA GLN A 503 26.13 -24.01 -0.32
C GLN A 503 27.47 -24.41 -0.97
N SER A 504 27.90 -25.65 -0.77
CA SER A 504 29.09 -26.23 -1.42
C SER A 504 28.98 -26.28 -2.95
N LYS A 505 27.78 -26.23 -3.51
CA LYS A 505 27.48 -26.20 -4.95
C LYS A 505 26.98 -24.83 -5.42
N MET A 506 27.28 -23.72 -4.72
CA MET A 506 26.80 -22.40 -5.12
C MET A 506 27.15 -22.03 -6.57
N LEU A 507 28.26 -22.54 -7.12
CA LEU A 507 28.65 -22.31 -8.53
C LEU A 507 27.67 -22.88 -9.56
N ARG A 508 26.60 -23.55 -9.13
CA ARG A 508 25.45 -23.90 -9.97
C ARG A 508 24.61 -22.68 -10.34
N PHE A 509 24.65 -21.61 -9.56
CA PHE A 509 24.03 -20.33 -9.90
C PHE A 509 24.85 -19.61 -10.97
N SER A 510 24.23 -19.38 -12.12
CA SER A 510 24.86 -18.75 -13.27
C SER A 510 24.86 -17.23 -13.16
N HIS A 511 23.69 -16.60 -13.06
CA HIS A 511 23.53 -15.14 -12.92
C HIS A 511 22.12 -14.80 -12.41
N PRO A 512 21.93 -13.65 -11.74
CA PRO A 512 20.62 -13.18 -11.32
C PRO A 512 19.81 -12.67 -12.51
N ILE A 513 18.48 -12.72 -12.38
CA ILE A 513 17.53 -12.23 -13.36
C ILE A 513 16.63 -11.18 -12.70
N PRO A 514 16.69 -9.91 -13.14
CA PRO A 514 15.68 -8.93 -12.77
C PRO A 514 14.33 -9.35 -13.35
N ALA A 515 13.29 -9.29 -12.52
CA ALA A 515 11.95 -9.61 -12.94
C ALA A 515 10.93 -8.69 -12.29
N SER A 516 9.90 -8.34 -13.06
CA SER A 516 8.74 -7.59 -12.59
C SER A 516 7.56 -8.54 -12.45
N ARG A 517 6.72 -8.35 -11.43
CA ARG A 517 5.47 -9.12 -11.33
C ARG A 517 4.41 -8.46 -12.20
N VAL A 518 3.81 -9.23 -13.09
CA VAL A 518 2.72 -8.78 -13.96
C VAL A 518 1.56 -9.75 -13.87
N THR A 519 0.34 -9.28 -14.12
CA THR A 519 -0.82 -10.17 -14.28
C THR A 519 -1.20 -10.20 -15.76
N LYS A 520 -1.32 -11.39 -16.32
CA LYS A 520 -1.65 -11.62 -17.74
C LYS A 520 -2.76 -12.64 -17.84
N GLU A 521 -3.61 -12.47 -18.84
CA GLU A 521 -4.58 -13.50 -19.21
C GLU A 521 -3.85 -14.62 -19.95
N VAL A 522 -3.96 -15.84 -19.45
CA VAL A 522 -3.41 -17.06 -20.04
C VAL A 522 -4.51 -18.10 -19.99
N ASP A 523 -4.90 -18.63 -21.16
CA ASP A 523 -5.98 -19.62 -21.30
C ASP A 523 -7.33 -19.17 -20.68
N GLY A 524 -7.61 -17.85 -20.70
CA GLY A 524 -8.84 -17.26 -20.14
C GLY A 524 -8.80 -16.99 -18.63
N GLU A 525 -7.67 -17.23 -17.96
CA GLU A 525 -7.47 -16.97 -16.54
C GLU A 525 -6.41 -15.87 -16.32
N MET A 526 -6.66 -14.96 -15.36
CA MET A 526 -5.69 -13.93 -14.98
C MET A 526 -4.65 -14.52 -14.03
N ILE A 527 -3.43 -14.75 -14.53
CA ILE A 527 -2.34 -15.36 -13.78
C ILE A 527 -1.25 -14.32 -13.49
N VAL A 528 -0.71 -14.33 -12.26
CA VAL A 528 0.47 -13.54 -11.89
C VAL A 528 1.72 -14.24 -12.42
N LEU A 529 2.48 -13.55 -13.25
CA LEU A 529 3.70 -14.02 -13.90
C LEU A 529 4.88 -13.12 -13.52
N SER A 530 6.08 -13.68 -13.61
CA SER A 530 7.33 -12.93 -13.59
C SER A 530 7.70 -12.55 -15.02
N GLU A 531 7.63 -11.27 -15.34
CA GLU A 531 8.10 -10.69 -16.59
C GLU A 531 9.62 -10.48 -16.52
N VAL A 532 10.33 -11.00 -17.51
CA VAL A 532 11.79 -10.97 -17.61
C VAL A 532 12.19 -10.37 -18.96
N ASP A 533 13.14 -9.43 -18.94
CA ASP A 533 13.74 -8.91 -20.17
C ASP A 533 14.52 -10.02 -20.88
N ASN A 534 14.23 -10.22 -22.16
CA ASN A 534 14.88 -11.24 -22.96
C ASN A 534 16.41 -11.09 -23.02
N LYS A 535 16.96 -9.88 -22.88
CA LYS A 535 18.40 -9.64 -22.83
C LYS A 535 19.08 -10.22 -21.58
N ALA A 536 18.33 -10.46 -20.51
CA ALA A 536 18.87 -11.05 -19.30
C ALA A 536 18.93 -12.58 -19.38
N LEU A 537 18.25 -13.21 -20.35
CA LEU A 537 18.15 -14.66 -20.45
C LEU A 537 19.37 -15.28 -21.17
N PRO A 538 19.65 -16.58 -20.95
CA PRO A 538 20.63 -17.32 -21.74
C PRO A 538 20.32 -17.27 -23.23
N TYR A 539 21.37 -17.33 -24.05
CA TYR A 539 21.23 -17.39 -25.50
C TYR A 539 20.39 -18.62 -25.91
N GLY A 540 19.43 -18.43 -26.83
CA GLY A 540 18.59 -19.49 -27.37
C GLY A 540 17.34 -19.82 -26.54
N TRP A 541 17.12 -19.16 -25.41
CA TRP A 541 15.85 -19.22 -24.69
C TRP A 541 14.76 -18.43 -25.40
#